data_AF-A0A9C9NCN1-F1
#
_entry.id   AF-A0A9C9NCN1-F1
#
_cell.length_a   1.000
_cell.length_b   1.000
_cell.length_c   1.000
_cell.angle_alpha   90.00
_cell.angle_beta   90.00
_cell.angle_gamma   90.00
#
_symmetry.space_group_name_H-M   'P 1'
#
loop_
_entity.id
_entity.type
_entity.pdbx_description
1 polymer ?
#
loop_
_entity_poly.entity_id
_entity_poly.type
_entity_poly.pdbx_seq_one_letter_code
_entity_poly.pdbx_strand_id
1 'polypeptide(L)'
;MLGATTSFELIRRDLPAALDRTAKQPTVERATERYLEAISSIKTVEDFLSNDRVYNYAMKAFGLEDMTYAKAFMRKVLVEGIDDKESFANKLTDNRYKDFAETFNFARYDKTAMAFDRAQQGVVDKYVRQTLEEDTGTQSEGARLALYFERAAPSITTTYSILADSALMKVVQVAFGLPPEMGALDIDKQAEIYGNRLDIEDLKDPEKLQKLLTRFTAIYDTTETSAQATNPALALFGSPSAGIDGNLLLTLQSYRSGGF
;
A
#
# COMPACT_ATOMS: atom_id res chain seq x y z
N MET A 1 5.74 11.29 -14.52
CA MET A 1 5.38 10.63 -13.25
C MET A 1 6.29 11.19 -12.18
N LEU A 2 5.75 11.55 -11.01
CA LEU A 2 6.58 11.99 -9.88
C LEU A 2 7.33 10.77 -9.32
N GLY A 3 8.58 10.96 -8.89
CA GLY A 3 9.32 9.90 -8.19
C GLY A 3 8.60 9.47 -6.90
N ALA A 4 8.82 8.23 -6.46
CA ALA A 4 8.33 7.66 -5.22
C ALA A 4 8.67 8.53 -4.02
N THR A 5 9.91 9.03 -3.95
CA THR A 5 10.35 9.87 -2.81
C THR A 5 9.55 11.16 -2.74
N THR A 6 9.44 11.89 -3.85
CA THR A 6 8.70 13.15 -3.91
C THR A 6 7.21 12.93 -3.63
N SER A 7 6.61 11.88 -4.20
CA SER A 7 5.19 11.58 -4.03
C SER A 7 4.86 11.22 -2.58
N PHE A 8 5.69 10.36 -1.97
CA PHE A 8 5.56 9.96 -0.56
C PHE A 8 5.65 11.16 0.37
N GLU A 9 6.69 12.00 0.26
CA GLU A 9 6.90 13.15 1.14
C GLU A 9 5.79 14.21 0.98
N LEU A 10 5.30 14.44 -0.23
CA LEU A 10 4.19 15.38 -0.47
C LEU A 10 2.90 14.93 0.22
N ILE A 11 2.54 13.64 0.10
CA ILE A 11 1.33 13.09 0.73
C ILE A 11 1.49 13.06 2.23
N ARG A 12 2.62 12.57 2.73
CA ARG A 12 2.89 12.44 4.15
C ARG A 12 2.85 13.78 4.89
N ARG A 13 3.48 14.81 4.32
CA ARG A 13 3.53 16.16 4.92
C ARG A 13 2.15 16.78 5.11
N ASP A 14 1.21 16.48 4.22
CA ASP A 14 -0.15 17.01 4.25
C ASP A 14 -1.19 15.87 4.18
N LEU A 15 -0.94 14.84 4.99
CA LEU A 15 -1.77 13.65 5.03
C LEU A 15 -3.25 13.96 5.35
N PRO A 16 -3.57 14.84 6.32
CA PRO A 16 -4.96 15.19 6.61
C PRO A 16 -5.69 15.75 5.38
N ALA A 17 -5.07 16.66 4.62
CA ALA A 17 -5.69 17.20 3.41
C ALA A 17 -5.74 16.18 2.26
N ALA A 18 -4.78 15.26 2.18
CA ALA A 18 -4.84 14.15 1.24
C ALA A 18 -6.04 13.23 1.54
N LEU A 19 -6.23 12.85 2.80
CA LEU A 19 -7.36 12.02 3.24
C LEU A 19 -8.70 12.73 3.04
N ASP A 20 -8.82 14.02 3.38
CA ASP A 20 -10.04 14.81 3.15
C ASP A 20 -10.42 14.88 1.67
N ARG A 21 -9.43 15.09 0.79
CA ARG A 21 -9.67 15.07 -0.67
C ARG A 21 -10.11 13.69 -1.15
N THR A 22 -9.50 12.61 -0.66
CA THR A 22 -9.91 11.23 -1.00
C THR A 22 -11.32 10.93 -0.50
N ALA A 23 -11.66 11.33 0.73
CA ALA A 23 -12.99 11.13 1.29
C ALA A 23 -14.10 11.84 0.49
N LYS A 24 -13.79 13.01 -0.08
CA LYS A 24 -14.71 13.80 -0.93
C LYS A 24 -14.81 13.32 -2.38
N GLN A 25 -14.08 12.28 -2.77
CA GLN A 25 -14.25 11.71 -4.10
C GLN A 25 -15.65 11.07 -4.22
N PRO A 26 -16.42 11.33 -5.29
CA PRO A 26 -17.80 10.85 -5.38
C PRO A 26 -17.97 9.33 -5.30
N THR A 27 -16.95 8.55 -5.67
CA THR A 27 -16.94 7.09 -5.53
C THR A 27 -16.75 6.65 -4.09
N VAL A 28 -15.81 7.28 -3.37
CA VAL A 28 -15.50 7.02 -1.96
C VAL A 28 -16.65 7.43 -1.06
N GLU A 29 -17.19 8.63 -1.27
CA GLU A 29 -18.32 9.18 -0.51
C GLU A 29 -19.54 8.25 -0.60
N ARG A 30 -19.98 7.89 -1.82
CA ARG A 30 -21.13 7.00 -2.01
C ARG A 30 -20.90 5.59 -1.45
N ALA A 31 -19.67 5.06 -1.55
CA ALA A 31 -19.35 3.75 -0.98
C ALA A 31 -19.43 3.80 0.55
N THR A 32 -18.94 4.90 1.14
CA THR A 32 -18.93 5.17 2.58
C THR A 32 -20.34 5.35 3.14
N GLU A 33 -21.18 6.15 2.49
CA GLU A 33 -22.59 6.33 2.87
C GLU A 33 -23.31 4.98 2.92
N ARG A 34 -23.18 4.18 1.85
CA ARG A 34 -23.81 2.86 1.76
C ARG A 34 -23.30 1.90 2.83
N TYR A 35 -22.02 1.98 3.17
CA TYR A 35 -21.44 1.18 4.24
C TYR A 35 -22.07 1.56 5.59
N LEU A 36 -22.07 2.86 5.94
CA LEU A 36 -22.59 3.35 7.21
C LEU A 36 -24.10 3.10 7.38
N GLU A 37 -24.88 3.25 6.30
CA GLU A 37 -26.31 2.92 6.30
C GLU A 37 -26.54 1.43 6.59
N ALA A 38 -25.78 0.55 5.93
CA ALA A 38 -26.00 -0.88 6.01
C ALA A 38 -25.39 -1.52 7.28
N ILE A 39 -24.21 -1.09 7.72
CA ILE A 39 -23.46 -1.73 8.81
C ILE A 39 -24.25 -1.73 10.14
N SER A 40 -25.02 -0.67 10.39
CA SER A 40 -25.86 -0.53 11.59
C SER A 40 -26.93 -1.62 11.70
N SER A 41 -27.37 -2.18 10.57
CA SER A 41 -28.39 -3.22 10.48
C SER A 41 -27.82 -4.64 10.65
N ILE A 42 -26.50 -4.81 10.48
CA ILE A 42 -25.83 -6.12 10.61
C ILE A 42 -25.84 -6.55 12.08
N LYS A 43 -26.25 -7.80 12.33
CA LYS A 43 -26.33 -8.38 13.69
C LYS A 43 -25.50 -9.64 13.85
N THR A 44 -25.26 -10.39 12.78
CA THR A 44 -24.55 -11.66 12.82
C THR A 44 -23.40 -11.71 11.81
N VAL A 45 -22.52 -12.70 11.97
CA VAL A 45 -21.48 -13.00 10.99
C VAL A 45 -22.10 -13.36 9.64
N GLU A 46 -23.22 -14.08 9.65
CA GLU A 46 -23.98 -14.46 8.46
C GLU A 46 -24.53 -13.23 7.72
N ASP A 47 -25.12 -12.28 8.45
CA ASP A 47 -25.60 -11.02 7.87
C ASP A 47 -24.43 -10.24 7.23
N PHE A 48 -23.30 -10.18 7.93
CA PHE A 48 -22.11 -9.48 7.46
C PHE A 48 -21.57 -10.10 6.16
N LEU A 49 -21.39 -11.43 6.12
CA LEU A 49 -20.81 -12.14 4.98
C LEU A 49 -21.77 -12.24 3.77
N SER A 50 -23.07 -12.17 4.01
CA SER A 50 -24.09 -12.18 2.94
C SER A 50 -24.29 -10.80 2.31
N ASN A 51 -23.93 -9.72 3.01
CA ASN A 51 -23.96 -8.37 2.46
C ASN A 51 -22.64 -8.05 1.74
N ASP A 52 -22.57 -8.37 0.44
CA ASP A 52 -21.36 -8.15 -0.38
C ASP A 52 -20.85 -6.70 -0.34
N ARG A 53 -21.76 -5.72 -0.22
CA ARG A 53 -21.37 -4.30 -0.21
C ARG A 53 -20.60 -3.96 1.06
N VAL A 54 -21.14 -4.36 2.21
CA VAL A 54 -20.50 -4.16 3.52
C VAL A 54 -19.21 -4.96 3.61
N TYR A 55 -19.27 -6.24 3.23
CA TYR A 55 -18.14 -7.15 3.30
C TYR A 55 -16.99 -6.69 2.40
N ASN A 56 -17.23 -6.34 1.13
CA ASN A 56 -16.17 -5.90 0.23
C ASN A 56 -15.57 -4.55 0.65
N TYR A 57 -16.40 -3.62 1.14
CA TYR A 57 -15.92 -2.34 1.68
C TYR A 57 -14.99 -2.57 2.87
N ALA A 58 -15.40 -3.42 3.82
CA ALA A 58 -14.56 -3.79 4.95
C ALA A 58 -13.28 -4.51 4.50
N MET A 59 -13.37 -5.52 3.63
CA MET A 59 -12.18 -6.23 3.15
C MET A 59 -11.18 -5.28 2.50
N LYS A 60 -11.65 -4.34 1.67
CA LYS A 60 -10.81 -3.28 1.10
C LYS A 60 -10.17 -2.40 2.18
N ALA A 61 -10.94 -1.93 3.17
CA ALA A 61 -10.40 -1.10 4.25
C ALA A 61 -9.21 -1.74 4.99
N PHE A 62 -9.19 -3.07 5.08
CA PHE A 62 -8.11 -3.84 5.72
C PHE A 62 -7.05 -4.33 4.74
N GLY A 63 -7.09 -3.93 3.46
CA GLY A 63 -6.13 -4.36 2.43
C GLY A 63 -6.29 -5.82 2.00
N LEU A 64 -7.46 -6.41 2.24
CA LEU A 64 -7.80 -7.81 1.95
C LEU A 64 -8.72 -7.94 0.72
N GLU A 65 -8.73 -6.96 -0.18
CA GLU A 65 -9.63 -6.93 -1.36
C GLU A 65 -9.51 -8.19 -2.24
N ASP A 66 -8.28 -8.68 -2.43
CA ASP A 66 -8.00 -9.90 -3.21
C ASP A 66 -8.53 -11.18 -2.53
N MET A 67 -8.83 -11.12 -1.23
CA MET A 67 -9.30 -12.26 -0.43
C MET A 67 -10.82 -12.23 -0.21
N THR A 68 -11.54 -11.36 -0.90
CA THR A 68 -13.02 -11.26 -0.83
C THR A 68 -13.73 -12.57 -1.19
N TYR A 69 -13.14 -13.41 -2.05
CA TYR A 69 -13.70 -14.73 -2.38
C TYR A 69 -13.67 -15.71 -1.19
N ALA A 70 -12.77 -15.53 -0.21
CA ALA A 70 -12.50 -16.48 0.86
C ALA A 70 -13.51 -16.38 2.03
N LYS A 71 -14.81 -16.30 1.75
CA LYS A 71 -15.84 -16.08 2.78
C LYS A 71 -15.87 -17.15 3.88
N ALA A 72 -15.57 -18.41 3.57
CA ALA A 72 -15.50 -19.48 4.57
C ALA A 72 -14.33 -19.27 5.54
N PHE A 73 -13.20 -18.77 5.03
CA PHE A 73 -12.05 -18.41 5.85
C PHE A 73 -12.41 -17.24 6.77
N MET A 74 -13.01 -16.17 6.21
CA MET A 74 -13.43 -15.00 6.99
C MET A 74 -14.53 -15.32 8.01
N ARG A 75 -15.42 -16.28 7.71
CA ARG A 75 -16.37 -16.81 8.69
C ARG A 75 -15.66 -17.36 9.90
N LYS A 76 -14.63 -18.19 9.71
CA LYS A 76 -13.86 -18.77 10.81
C LYS A 76 -13.14 -17.70 11.63
N VAL A 77 -12.53 -16.72 10.95
CA VAL A 77 -11.89 -15.54 11.58
C VAL A 77 -12.87 -14.79 12.48
N LEU A 78 -14.09 -14.51 12.00
CA LEU A 78 -15.09 -13.72 12.73
C LEU A 78 -15.82 -14.52 13.83
N VAL A 79 -16.10 -15.81 13.60
CA VAL A 79 -16.81 -16.67 14.56
C VAL A 79 -15.93 -16.99 15.77
N GLU A 80 -14.65 -17.31 15.55
CA GLU A 80 -13.73 -17.60 16.66
C GLU A 80 -13.25 -16.31 17.36
N GLY A 81 -13.23 -15.17 16.66
CA GLY A 81 -12.83 -13.88 17.21
C GLY A 81 -11.35 -13.87 17.66
N ILE A 82 -11.03 -13.03 18.64
CA ILE A 82 -9.65 -12.79 19.12
C ILE A 82 -9.44 -13.01 20.62
N ASP A 83 -10.50 -13.28 21.38
CA ASP A 83 -10.41 -13.36 22.84
C ASP A 83 -9.72 -14.65 23.31
N ASP A 84 -9.94 -15.77 22.61
CA ASP A 84 -9.19 -17.00 22.84
C ASP A 84 -7.81 -16.91 22.16
N LYS A 85 -6.74 -17.17 22.92
CA LYS A 85 -5.36 -17.21 22.40
C LYS A 85 -5.19 -18.23 21.28
N GLU A 86 -5.99 -19.29 21.31
CA GLU A 86 -5.98 -20.36 20.34
C GLU A 86 -6.93 -20.12 19.15
N SER A 87 -7.60 -18.96 19.11
CA SER A 87 -8.49 -18.61 18.01
C SER A 87 -7.76 -18.60 16.68
N PHE A 88 -8.51 -18.91 15.62
CA PHE A 88 -7.97 -18.97 14.27
C PHE A 88 -7.25 -17.68 13.88
N ALA A 89 -7.83 -16.52 14.15
CA ALA A 89 -7.23 -15.22 13.84
C ALA A 89 -5.90 -14.99 14.58
N ASN A 90 -5.77 -15.45 15.83
CA ASN A 90 -4.53 -15.32 16.62
C ASN A 90 -3.41 -16.26 16.14
N LYS A 91 -3.74 -17.30 15.38
CA LYS A 91 -2.78 -18.26 14.80
C LYS A 91 -2.29 -17.88 13.41
N LEU A 92 -2.91 -16.88 12.78
CA LEU A 92 -2.49 -16.42 11.45
C LEU A 92 -1.26 -15.52 11.57
N THR A 93 -0.34 -15.69 10.61
CA THR A 93 0.86 -14.85 10.53
C THR A 93 0.54 -13.45 10.00
N ASP A 94 -0.48 -13.33 9.15
CA ASP A 94 -0.96 -12.07 8.62
C ASP A 94 -1.91 -11.40 9.64
N ASN A 95 -1.41 -10.37 10.30
CA ASN A 95 -2.12 -9.64 11.36
C ASN A 95 -3.39 -8.95 10.88
N ARG A 96 -3.56 -8.70 9.57
CA ARG A 96 -4.73 -8.01 9.04
C ARG A 96 -6.03 -8.76 9.34
N TYR A 97 -6.00 -10.09 9.40
CA TYR A 97 -7.15 -10.90 9.77
C TYR A 97 -7.50 -10.78 11.26
N LYS A 98 -6.49 -10.63 12.12
CA LYS A 98 -6.68 -10.36 13.54
C LYS A 98 -7.28 -8.97 13.75
N ASP A 99 -6.74 -7.95 13.08
CA ASP A 99 -7.28 -6.59 13.12
C ASP A 99 -8.74 -6.53 12.61
N PHE A 100 -9.05 -7.33 11.59
CA PHE A 100 -10.40 -7.48 11.05
C PHE A 100 -11.34 -8.13 12.09
N ALA A 101 -10.95 -9.27 12.67
CA ALA A 101 -11.71 -9.97 13.70
C ALA A 101 -11.89 -9.11 14.95
N GLU A 102 -10.86 -8.36 15.33
CA GLU A 102 -10.93 -7.40 16.42
C GLU A 102 -12.00 -6.36 16.12
N THR A 103 -11.92 -5.70 14.96
CA THR A 103 -12.85 -4.62 14.58
C THR A 103 -14.30 -5.09 14.56
N PHE A 104 -14.55 -6.26 13.94
CA PHE A 104 -15.87 -6.86 13.82
C PHE A 104 -16.06 -8.02 14.81
N ASN A 105 -15.75 -7.81 16.10
CA ASN A 105 -15.74 -8.87 17.12
C ASN A 105 -17.15 -9.29 17.57
N PHE A 106 -17.86 -10.02 16.69
CA PHE A 106 -19.15 -10.66 16.98
C PHE A 106 -19.04 -11.70 18.09
N ALA A 107 -17.91 -12.41 18.18
CA ALA A 107 -17.69 -13.42 19.22
C ALA A 107 -17.80 -12.86 20.64
N ARG A 108 -17.32 -11.62 20.86
CA ARG A 108 -17.37 -10.95 22.16
C ARG A 108 -18.62 -10.12 22.37
N TYR A 109 -19.07 -9.40 21.35
CA TYR A 109 -20.09 -8.36 21.48
C TYR A 109 -21.43 -8.70 20.80
N ASP A 110 -21.52 -9.85 20.14
CA ASP A 110 -22.71 -10.31 19.42
C ASP A 110 -23.22 -9.19 18.48
N LYS A 111 -24.55 -9.01 18.39
CA LYS A 111 -25.23 -7.98 17.62
C LYS A 111 -24.86 -6.53 17.94
N THR A 112 -24.13 -6.26 19.02
CA THR A 112 -23.68 -4.91 19.38
C THR A 112 -22.31 -4.56 18.79
N ALA A 113 -21.59 -5.53 18.21
CA ALA A 113 -20.28 -5.32 17.60
C ALA A 113 -20.26 -4.18 16.54
N MET A 114 -21.36 -3.98 15.82
CA MET A 114 -21.46 -2.96 14.76
C MET A 114 -21.82 -1.56 15.29
N ALA A 115 -22.16 -1.43 16.57
CA ALA A 115 -22.47 -0.13 17.19
C ALA A 115 -21.22 0.64 17.62
N PHE A 116 -20.05 0.00 17.65
CA PHE A 116 -18.80 0.64 18.03
C PHE A 116 -18.25 1.50 16.88
N ASP A 117 -17.69 2.67 17.22
CA ASP A 117 -17.05 3.58 16.27
C ASP A 117 -15.97 2.88 15.42
N ARG A 118 -15.22 1.95 16.02
CA ARG A 118 -14.18 1.17 15.31
C ARG A 118 -14.74 0.37 14.14
N ALA A 119 -15.98 -0.11 14.22
CA ALA A 119 -16.68 -0.84 13.17
C ALA A 119 -17.50 0.08 12.24
N GLN A 120 -17.53 1.38 12.51
CA GLN A 120 -18.17 2.40 11.68
C GLN A 120 -17.08 3.34 11.15
N GLN A 121 -16.87 4.48 11.80
CA GLN A 121 -15.90 5.49 11.40
C GLN A 121 -14.47 4.92 11.30
N GLY A 122 -14.06 4.01 12.19
CA GLY A 122 -12.74 3.38 12.11
C GLY A 122 -12.51 2.57 10.83
N VAL A 123 -13.55 1.96 10.27
CA VAL A 123 -13.48 1.27 8.97
C VAL A 123 -13.50 2.26 7.82
N VAL A 124 -14.27 3.34 7.93
CA VAL A 124 -14.27 4.44 6.96
C VAL A 124 -12.90 5.07 6.84
N ASP A 125 -12.25 5.39 7.96
CA ASP A 125 -10.91 5.98 7.98
C ASP A 125 -9.88 5.06 7.30
N LYS A 126 -9.96 3.76 7.59
CA LYS A 126 -9.14 2.72 6.95
C LYS A 126 -9.40 2.62 5.46
N TYR A 127 -10.66 2.67 5.03
CA TYR A 127 -11.06 2.64 3.61
C TYR A 127 -10.54 3.85 2.83
N VAL A 128 -10.70 5.05 3.39
CA VAL A 128 -10.20 6.29 2.79
C VAL A 128 -8.68 6.24 2.68
N ARG A 129 -7.99 5.81 3.74
CA ARG A 129 -6.53 5.65 3.73
C ARG A 129 -6.07 4.62 2.70
N GLN A 130 -6.72 3.46 2.62
CA GLN A 130 -6.44 2.45 1.60
C GLN A 130 -6.64 3.00 0.19
N THR A 131 -7.74 3.71 -0.05
CA THR A 131 -8.03 4.29 -1.37
C THR A 131 -6.98 5.33 -1.75
N LEU A 132 -6.54 6.19 -0.81
CA LEU A 132 -5.45 7.14 -1.03
C LEU A 132 -4.15 6.42 -1.43
N GLU A 133 -3.81 5.32 -0.74
CA GLU A 133 -2.61 4.53 -1.04
C GLU A 133 -2.69 3.90 -2.45
N GLU A 134 -3.84 3.33 -2.82
CA GLU A 134 -4.08 2.76 -4.15
C GLU A 134 -4.03 3.80 -5.26
N ASP A 135 -4.73 4.94 -5.08
CA ASP A 135 -4.72 6.07 -6.02
C ASP A 135 -3.28 6.57 -6.23
N THR A 136 -2.49 6.63 -5.16
CA THR A 136 -1.07 6.99 -5.22
C THR A 136 -0.27 5.95 -6.03
N GLY A 137 -0.55 4.66 -5.82
CA GLY A 137 0.07 3.55 -6.55
C GLY A 137 -0.12 3.60 -8.05
N THR A 138 -1.24 4.16 -8.53
CA THR A 138 -1.46 4.36 -9.98
C THR A 138 -0.42 5.28 -10.62
N GLN A 139 0.19 6.17 -9.84
CA GLN A 139 1.22 7.11 -10.30
C GLN A 139 2.62 6.70 -9.84
N SER A 140 2.74 6.15 -8.64
CA SER A 140 3.99 5.74 -8.03
C SER A 140 3.77 4.57 -7.06
N GLU A 141 4.08 3.38 -7.55
CA GLU A 141 4.02 2.14 -6.76
C GLU A 141 4.91 2.21 -5.52
N GLY A 142 6.12 2.76 -5.64
CA GLY A 142 7.02 2.96 -4.50
C GLY A 142 6.42 3.86 -3.43
N ALA A 143 5.71 4.93 -3.81
CA ALA A 143 5.04 5.79 -2.83
C ALA A 143 3.86 5.07 -2.14
N ARG A 144 3.08 4.25 -2.87
CA ARG A 144 2.05 3.40 -2.26
C ARG A 144 2.64 2.47 -1.20
N LEU A 145 3.69 1.74 -1.54
CA LEU A 145 4.35 0.81 -0.63
C LEU A 145 4.89 1.52 0.61
N ALA A 146 5.47 2.71 0.45
CA ALA A 146 5.96 3.51 1.58
C ALA A 146 4.83 3.98 2.51
N LEU A 147 3.72 4.50 1.95
CA LEU A 147 2.55 4.93 2.72
C LEU A 147 1.88 3.76 3.46
N TYR A 148 1.80 2.61 2.79
CA TYR A 148 1.28 1.38 3.38
C TYR A 148 2.14 0.92 4.55
N PHE A 149 3.47 0.87 4.35
CA PHE A 149 4.41 0.48 5.39
C PHE A 149 4.37 1.44 6.58
N GLU A 150 4.29 2.76 6.35
CA GLU A 150 4.13 3.76 7.41
C GLU A 150 2.87 3.50 8.24
N ARG A 151 1.75 3.17 7.58
CA ARG A 151 0.48 2.86 8.24
C ARG A 151 0.54 1.57 9.05
N ALA A 152 1.19 0.53 8.51
CA ALA A 152 1.26 -0.78 9.12
C ALA A 152 2.35 -0.90 10.21
N ALA A 153 3.37 -0.02 10.19
CA ALA A 153 4.51 -0.09 11.10
C ALA A 153 4.15 -0.29 12.59
N PRO A 154 3.12 0.38 13.16
CA PRO A 154 2.75 0.18 14.56
C PRO A 154 2.22 -1.23 14.90
N SER A 155 1.66 -1.96 13.93
CA SER A 155 1.12 -3.32 14.14
C SER A 155 2.16 -4.43 13.90
N ILE A 156 3.35 -4.07 13.41
CA ILE A 156 4.46 -4.99 13.20
C ILE A 156 5.10 -5.28 14.55
N THR A 157 4.94 -6.50 15.03
CA THR A 157 5.48 -6.97 16.32
C THR A 157 6.53 -8.07 16.16
N THR A 158 6.59 -8.69 14.97
CA THR A 158 7.52 -9.78 14.68
C THR A 158 7.98 -9.70 13.23
N THR A 159 9.15 -10.26 12.93
CA THR A 159 9.62 -10.38 11.55
C THR A 159 8.68 -11.23 10.69
N TYR A 160 8.02 -12.23 11.29
CA TYR A 160 7.04 -13.06 10.58
C TYR A 160 5.86 -12.24 10.04
N SER A 161 5.42 -11.19 10.76
CA SER A 161 4.36 -10.30 10.26
C SER A 161 4.78 -9.49 9.02
N ILE A 162 6.08 -9.16 8.89
CA ILE A 162 6.62 -8.56 7.67
C ILE A 162 6.60 -9.58 6.53
N LEU A 163 6.99 -10.83 6.79
CA LEU A 163 7.04 -11.89 5.77
C LEU A 163 5.66 -12.36 5.33
N ALA A 164 4.65 -12.23 6.19
CA ALA A 164 3.26 -12.57 5.88
C ALA A 164 2.57 -11.56 4.95
N ASP A 165 3.13 -10.36 4.84
CA ASP A 165 2.61 -9.29 4.00
C ASP A 165 3.58 -8.98 2.86
N SER A 166 3.14 -9.26 1.62
CA SER A 166 3.97 -9.08 0.44
C SER A 166 4.43 -7.64 0.22
N ALA A 167 3.62 -6.64 0.60
CA ALA A 167 3.98 -5.23 0.50
C ALA A 167 5.04 -4.86 1.54
N LEU A 168 4.88 -5.31 2.79
CA LEU A 168 5.89 -5.06 3.84
C LEU A 168 7.22 -5.74 3.50
N MET A 169 7.16 -7.01 3.11
CA MET A 169 8.32 -7.77 2.67
C MET A 169 9.04 -7.05 1.52
N LYS A 170 8.30 -6.57 0.52
CA LYS A 170 8.90 -5.88 -0.64
C LYS A 170 9.63 -4.60 -0.24
N VAL A 171 9.08 -3.81 0.69
CA VAL A 171 9.75 -2.59 1.20
C VAL A 171 11.08 -2.94 1.85
N VAL A 172 11.10 -3.94 2.74
CA VAL A 172 12.33 -4.39 3.42
C VAL A 172 13.34 -4.94 2.42
N GLN A 173 12.90 -5.74 1.44
CA GLN A 173 13.78 -6.26 0.39
C GLN A 173 14.48 -5.13 -0.37
N VAL A 174 13.73 -4.14 -0.83
CA VAL A 174 14.30 -3.02 -1.59
C VAL A 174 15.18 -2.14 -0.70
N ALA A 175 14.74 -1.80 0.51
CA ALA A 175 15.48 -0.93 1.42
C ALA A 175 16.87 -1.50 1.78
N PHE A 176 16.98 -2.82 1.92
CA PHE A 176 18.19 -3.51 2.34
C PHE A 176 18.90 -4.29 1.22
N GLY A 177 18.40 -4.21 -0.02
CA GLY A 177 18.96 -4.91 -1.17
C GLY A 177 18.89 -6.44 -1.04
N LEU A 178 17.81 -6.97 -0.47
CA LEU A 178 17.60 -8.41 -0.34
C LEU A 178 16.97 -8.97 -1.63
N PRO A 179 17.55 -10.03 -2.23
CA PRO A 179 17.01 -10.66 -3.42
C PRO A 179 15.65 -11.33 -3.17
N PRO A 180 14.69 -11.25 -4.11
CA PRO A 180 13.42 -11.96 -4.01
C PRO A 180 13.57 -13.48 -3.95
N GLU A 181 14.69 -14.03 -4.46
CA GLU A 181 15.03 -15.46 -4.41
C GLU A 181 15.14 -16.00 -2.97
N MET A 182 15.32 -15.12 -1.97
CA MET A 182 15.28 -15.53 -0.57
C MET A 182 13.93 -16.11 -0.15
N GLY A 183 12.85 -15.82 -0.88
CA GLY A 183 11.53 -16.40 -0.63
C GLY A 183 11.49 -17.93 -0.77
N ALA A 184 12.50 -18.54 -1.41
CA ALA A 184 12.64 -19.99 -1.52
C ALA A 184 13.25 -20.67 -0.27
N LEU A 185 13.80 -19.87 0.66
CA LEU A 185 14.37 -20.39 1.91
C LEU A 185 13.29 -20.81 2.90
N ASP A 186 13.65 -21.64 3.88
CA ASP A 186 12.78 -21.92 5.03
C ASP A 186 12.38 -20.60 5.73
N ILE A 187 11.12 -20.51 6.16
CA ILE A 187 10.57 -19.28 6.74
C ILE A 187 11.37 -18.78 7.95
N ASP A 188 11.90 -19.68 8.76
CA ASP A 188 12.71 -19.32 9.94
C ASP A 188 14.05 -18.69 9.55
N LYS A 189 14.68 -19.18 8.48
CA LYS A 189 15.89 -18.56 7.92
C LYS A 189 15.59 -17.20 7.31
N GLN A 190 14.44 -17.06 6.65
CA GLN A 190 13.99 -15.75 6.16
C GLN A 190 13.81 -14.78 7.34
N ALA A 191 13.12 -15.20 8.40
CA ALA A 191 12.89 -14.37 9.58
C ALA A 191 14.21 -13.95 10.26
N GLU A 192 15.19 -14.86 10.34
CA GLU A 192 16.53 -14.54 10.85
C GLU A 192 17.24 -13.49 9.98
N ILE A 193 17.25 -13.67 8.65
CA ILE A 193 17.89 -12.73 7.72
C ILE A 193 17.26 -11.34 7.81
N TYR A 194 15.92 -11.26 7.81
CA TYR A 194 15.22 -9.98 7.87
C TYR A 194 15.42 -9.32 9.24
N GLY A 195 15.34 -10.08 10.34
CA GLY A 195 15.57 -9.58 11.70
C GLY A 195 16.99 -9.07 11.92
N ASN A 196 17.99 -9.66 11.27
CA ASN A 196 19.38 -9.18 11.32
C ASN A 196 19.59 -7.86 10.56
N ARG A 197 18.66 -7.47 9.68
CA ARG A 197 18.74 -6.22 8.90
C ARG A 197 17.84 -5.12 9.45
N LEU A 198 16.74 -5.49 10.09
CA LEU A 198 15.72 -4.58 10.58
C LEU A 198 15.37 -4.93 12.03
N ASP A 199 15.66 -3.99 12.94
CA ASP A 199 15.11 -4.04 14.28
C ASP A 199 13.64 -3.63 14.25
N ILE A 200 12.76 -4.49 14.76
CA ILE A 200 11.31 -4.24 14.78
C ILE A 200 10.98 -3.10 15.75
N GLU A 201 11.76 -2.91 16.81
CA GLU A 201 11.54 -1.81 17.75
C GLU A 201 11.81 -0.44 17.10
N ASP A 202 12.70 -0.39 16.10
CA ASP A 202 12.98 0.83 15.34
C ASP A 202 11.81 1.28 14.47
N LEU A 203 10.86 0.39 14.16
CA LEU A 203 9.65 0.75 13.40
C LEU A 203 8.66 1.57 14.23
N LYS A 204 8.77 1.52 15.56
CA LYS A 204 7.94 2.32 16.48
C LYS A 204 8.48 3.75 16.67
N ASP A 205 9.74 3.98 16.30
CA ASP A 205 10.35 5.30 16.30
C ASP A 205 10.02 6.02 14.98
N PRO A 206 9.27 7.14 15.02
CA PRO A 206 8.82 7.82 13.82
C PRO A 206 9.97 8.40 12.99
N GLU A 207 11.10 8.78 13.60
CA GLU A 207 12.26 9.29 12.88
C GLU A 207 13.02 8.16 12.18
N LYS A 208 13.17 7.02 12.85
CA LYS A 208 13.84 5.85 12.25
C LYS A 208 13.00 5.25 11.13
N LEU A 209 11.69 5.12 11.34
CA LEU A 209 10.74 4.71 10.32
C LEU A 209 10.82 5.64 9.10
N GLN A 210 10.83 6.96 9.32
CA GLN A 210 10.99 7.90 8.21
C GLN A 210 12.30 7.69 7.46
N LYS A 211 13.43 7.57 8.15
CA LYS A 211 14.74 7.34 7.50
C LYS A 211 14.74 6.06 6.67
N LEU A 212 14.10 4.99 7.18
CA LEU A 212 13.92 3.75 6.43
C LEU A 212 13.10 3.97 5.16
N LEU A 213 11.97 4.64 5.25
CA LEU A 213 11.07 4.88 4.12
C LEU A 213 11.68 5.83 3.08
N THR A 214 12.35 6.90 3.50
CA THR A 214 13.09 7.78 2.58
C THR A 214 14.20 7.02 1.85
N ARG A 215 14.93 6.14 2.54
CA ARG A 215 15.93 5.27 1.90
C ARG A 215 15.27 4.32 0.90
N PHE A 216 14.18 3.66 1.30
CA PHE A 216 13.42 2.77 0.43
C PHE A 216 12.97 3.47 -0.85
N THR A 217 12.29 4.63 -0.74
CA THR A 217 11.76 5.34 -1.91
C THR A 217 12.88 5.83 -2.82
N ALA A 218 14.00 6.28 -2.26
CA ALA A 218 15.16 6.71 -3.05
C ALA A 218 15.77 5.54 -3.84
N ILE A 219 15.92 4.37 -3.23
CA ILE A 219 16.40 3.16 -3.92
C ILE A 219 15.39 2.74 -4.98
N TYR A 220 14.09 2.71 -4.64
CA TYR A 220 13.01 2.32 -5.54
C TYR A 220 12.98 3.19 -6.82
N ASP A 221 13.16 4.51 -6.67
CA ASP A 221 13.26 5.45 -7.78
C ASP A 221 14.42 5.10 -8.72
N THR A 222 15.58 4.71 -8.20
CA THR A 222 16.73 4.32 -9.04
C THR A 222 16.50 3.02 -9.81
N THR A 223 15.78 2.07 -9.23
CA THR A 223 15.50 0.76 -9.85
C THR A 223 14.38 0.83 -10.90
N GLU A 224 13.38 1.69 -10.70
CA GLU A 224 12.30 1.89 -11.68
C GLU A 224 12.71 2.81 -12.84
N THR A 225 13.50 3.85 -12.57
CA THR A 225 14.04 4.72 -13.63
C THR A 225 14.91 3.92 -14.61
N SER A 226 15.66 2.93 -14.12
CA SER A 226 16.45 2.03 -14.96
C SER A 226 15.60 1.03 -15.76
N ALA A 227 14.42 0.64 -15.26
CA ALA A 227 13.45 -0.16 -16.02
C ALA A 227 12.81 0.65 -17.18
N GLN A 228 12.47 1.92 -16.97
CA GLN A 228 11.95 2.81 -18.01
C GLN A 228 13.04 3.30 -19.00
N ALA A 229 14.31 3.30 -18.60
CA ALA A 229 15.46 3.66 -19.44
C ALA A 229 15.92 2.53 -20.39
N THR A 230 15.25 1.38 -20.42
CA THR A 230 15.54 0.28 -21.35
C THR A 230 15.11 0.55 -22.80
N ASN A 231 14.59 1.74 -23.09
CA ASN A 231 14.31 2.17 -24.46
C ASN A 231 15.37 3.20 -24.91
N PRO A 232 16.57 2.78 -25.34
CA PRO A 232 17.63 3.67 -25.82
C PRO A 232 17.19 4.54 -27.01
N ALA A 233 16.10 4.17 -27.69
CA ALA A 233 15.46 5.02 -28.70
C ALA A 233 14.86 6.31 -28.11
N LEU A 234 14.25 6.28 -26.93
CA LEU A 234 13.66 7.46 -26.28
C LEU A 234 14.71 8.42 -25.71
N ALA A 235 15.89 7.91 -25.34
CA ALA A 235 17.04 8.75 -24.98
C ALA A 235 17.57 9.54 -26.20
N LEU A 236 17.41 9.01 -27.41
CA LEU A 236 17.80 9.69 -28.66
C LEU A 236 16.84 10.82 -29.04
N PHE A 237 15.57 10.73 -28.64
CA PHE A 237 14.54 11.76 -28.90
C PHE A 237 14.39 12.79 -27.78
N GLY A 238 14.98 12.55 -26.59
CA GLY A 238 14.85 13.39 -25.40
C GLY A 238 15.90 14.49 -25.21
N SER A 239 16.83 14.69 -26.14
CA SER A 239 17.80 15.80 -26.04
C SER A 239 17.16 17.13 -26.50
N PRO A 240 17.09 18.17 -25.64
CA PRO A 240 16.65 19.48 -26.07
C PRO A 240 17.77 20.17 -26.87
N SER A 241 17.49 20.44 -28.14
CA SER A 241 18.02 21.57 -28.91
C SER A 241 19.51 21.92 -28.74
N ALA A 242 20.40 21.12 -29.34
CA ALA A 242 21.51 21.70 -30.10
C ALA A 242 21.09 21.68 -31.57
N GLY A 243 20.16 22.57 -31.91
CA GLY A 243 19.71 22.75 -33.29
C GLY A 243 20.90 23.20 -34.13
N ILE A 244 21.22 22.43 -35.16
CA ILE A 244 21.89 23.00 -36.32
C ILE A 244 20.89 24.00 -36.88
N ASP A 245 21.20 25.30 -36.75
CA ASP A 245 20.39 26.37 -37.32
C ASP A 245 20.07 26.03 -38.78
N GLY A 246 18.79 25.97 -39.14
CA GLY A 246 18.35 25.81 -40.54
C GLY A 246 18.92 26.90 -41.45
N ASN A 247 19.37 28.01 -40.87
CA ASN A 247 20.07 29.11 -41.54
C ASN A 247 21.52 28.77 -41.94
N LEU A 248 22.19 27.84 -41.25
CA LEU A 248 23.54 27.36 -41.59
C LEU A 248 23.51 26.40 -42.79
N LEU A 249 22.44 25.61 -42.89
CA LEU A 249 22.20 24.72 -44.04
C LEU A 249 21.84 25.49 -45.31
N LEU A 250 21.12 26.61 -45.19
CA LEU A 250 20.81 27.48 -46.33
C LEU A 250 22.02 28.32 -46.79
N THR A 251 22.91 28.72 -45.89
CA THR A 251 24.15 29.44 -46.26
C THR A 251 25.18 28.54 -46.95
N LEU A 252 25.29 27.27 -46.57
CA LEU A 252 26.16 26.30 -47.28
C LEU A 252 25.65 25.93 -48.68
N GLN A 253 24.35 26.03 -48.94
CA GLN A 253 23.79 25.79 -50.28
C GLN A 253 23.97 27.00 -51.22
N SER A 254 24.13 28.20 -50.68
CA SER A 254 24.43 29.41 -51.46
C SER A 254 25.89 29.51 -51.94
N TYR A 255 26.80 28.71 -51.36
CA TYR A 255 28.23 28.75 -51.67
C TYR A 255 28.71 27.79 -52.77
N ARG A 256 27.80 27.08 -53.45
CA ARG A 256 28.17 26.07 -54.47
C ARG A 256 27.60 26.30 -55.87
N SER A 257 27.18 27.51 -56.21
CA SER A 257 26.86 27.87 -57.59
C SER A 257 27.37 29.27 -57.96
N GLY A 258 28.55 29.28 -58.58
CA GLY A 258 29.26 30.45 -59.10
C GLY A 258 30.74 30.13 -59.00
N GLY A 259 31.32 29.32 -59.88
CA GLY A 259 31.41 29.58 -61.32
C GLY A 259 32.85 30.03 -61.60
N PHE A 260 33.46 29.41 -62.60
CA PHE A 260 34.81 29.65 -63.14
C PHE A 260 35.22 31.12 -63.25
#